data_AF-A0A418MLZ3-F1
#
_entry.id   AF-A0A418MLZ3-F1
#
_cell.length_a   1.000
_cell.length_b   1.000
_cell.length_c   1.000
_cell.angle_alpha   90.00
_cell.angle_beta   90.00
_cell.angle_gamma   90.00
#
_symmetry.space_group_name_H-M   'P 1'
#
loop_
_entity.id
_entity.type
_entity.pdbx_description
1 polymer ?
#
loop_
_entity_poly.entity_id
_entity_poly.type
_entity_poly.pdbx_seq_one_letter_code
_entity_poly.pdbx_strand_id
1 'polypeptide(L)'
;MTVEREELRRLVDELPENELNAARRYLEFIRDVGKDPVRFALENAMLDDEPETDEERERAERADEDFMAGRTTSMDELKRELGL
;
A
#
# COMPACT_ATOMS: atom_id res chain seq x y z
N MET A 1 -26.02 -3.21 -16.12
CA MET A 1 -25.72 -3.69 -17.49
C MET A 1 -24.59 -4.69 -17.38
N THR A 2 -24.79 -5.91 -17.85
CA THR A 2 -23.73 -6.92 -17.93
C THR A 2 -23.01 -6.73 -19.25
N VAL A 3 -21.71 -6.42 -19.20
CA VAL A 3 -20.86 -6.40 -20.40
C VAL A 3 -20.41 -7.83 -20.66
N GLU A 4 -20.65 -8.33 -21.86
CA GLU A 4 -20.24 -9.69 -22.24
C GLU A 4 -18.75 -9.71 -22.62
N ARG A 5 -18.09 -10.86 -22.40
CA ARG A 5 -16.65 -11.01 -22.72
C ARG A 5 -16.33 -10.71 -24.18
N GLU A 6 -17.27 -10.97 -25.07
CA GLU A 6 -17.16 -10.72 -26.50
C GLU A 6 -17.22 -9.23 -26.87
N GLU A 7 -17.96 -8.43 -26.10
CA GLU A 7 -17.98 -6.98 -26.26
C GLU A 7 -16.65 -6.37 -25.82
N LEU A 8 -16.06 -6.85 -24.71
CA LEU A 8 -14.73 -6.41 -24.26
C LEU A 8 -13.62 -6.77 -25.26
N ARG A 9 -13.68 -7.95 -25.89
CA ARG A 9 -12.72 -8.35 -26.93
C ARG A 9 -12.77 -7.42 -28.14
N ARG A 10 -13.98 -7.13 -28.65
CA ARG A 10 -14.16 -6.17 -29.76
C ARG A 10 -13.62 -4.80 -29.44
N LEU A 11 -13.85 -4.30 -28.21
CA LEU A 11 -13.30 -3.02 -27.78
C LEU A 11 -11.77 -3.02 -27.80
N VAL A 12 -11.12 -4.12 -27.39
CA VAL A 12 -9.65 -4.24 -27.45
C VAL A 12 -9.16 -4.28 -28.91
N ASP A 13 -9.88 -4.97 -29.80
CA ASP A 13 -9.52 -5.07 -31.23
C ASP A 13 -9.66 -3.73 -31.96
N GLU A 14 -10.53 -2.83 -31.50
CA GLU A 14 -10.77 -1.50 -32.08
C GLU A 14 -9.80 -0.41 -31.56
N LEU A 15 -8.96 -0.72 -30.55
CA LEU A 15 -8.01 0.24 -30.01
C LEU A 15 -6.88 0.56 -31.00
N PRO A 16 -6.45 1.82 -31.09
CA PRO A 16 -5.26 2.16 -31.86
C PRO A 16 -4.00 1.58 -31.19
N GLU A 17 -3.01 1.17 -31.99
CA GLU A 17 -1.83 0.43 -31.52
C GLU A 17 -1.07 1.14 -30.38
N ASN A 18 -1.04 2.48 -30.40
CA ASN A 18 -0.37 3.29 -29.38
C ASN A 18 -1.05 3.19 -27.99
N GLU A 19 -2.30 2.78 -27.92
CA GLU A 19 -3.07 2.65 -26.66
C GLU A 19 -3.03 1.23 -26.09
N LEU A 20 -2.55 0.22 -26.83
CA LEU A 20 -2.53 -1.18 -26.39
C LEU A 20 -1.76 -1.38 -25.07
N ASN A 21 -0.65 -0.66 -24.88
CA ASN A 21 0.11 -0.73 -23.62
C ASN A 21 -0.65 -0.11 -22.43
N ALA A 22 -1.46 0.93 -22.65
CA ALA A 22 -2.28 1.51 -21.60
C ALA A 22 -3.44 0.57 -21.22
N ALA A 23 -4.14 0.02 -22.22
CA ALA A 23 -5.20 -0.95 -22.02
C ALA A 23 -4.71 -2.22 -21.32
N ARG A 24 -3.53 -2.75 -21.70
CA ARG A 24 -2.91 -3.91 -21.03
C ARG A 24 -2.71 -3.65 -19.54
N ARG A 25 -2.06 -2.53 -19.17
CA ARG A 25 -1.79 -2.19 -17.76
C ARG A 25 -3.08 -2.10 -16.95
N TYR A 26 -4.13 -1.53 -17.52
CA TYR A 26 -5.41 -1.40 -16.83
C TYR A 26 -6.12 -2.75 -16.66
N LEU A 27 -6.11 -3.61 -17.68
CA LEU A 27 -6.67 -4.96 -17.58
C LEU A 27 -5.89 -5.84 -16.59
N GLU A 28 -4.56 -5.72 -16.54
CA GLU A 28 -3.70 -6.37 -15.54
C GLU A 28 -4.05 -5.88 -14.13
N PHE A 29 -4.21 -4.57 -13.94
CA PHE A 29 -4.66 -4.00 -12.67
C PHE A 29 -6.03 -4.55 -12.24
N ILE A 30 -7.02 -4.61 -13.15
CA ILE A 30 -8.33 -5.19 -12.83
C ILE A 30 -8.21 -6.67 -12.46
N ARG A 31 -7.38 -7.44 -13.20
CA ARG A 31 -7.16 -8.87 -12.98
C ARG A 31 -6.54 -9.13 -11.61
N ASP A 32 -5.50 -8.38 -11.27
CA ASP A 32 -4.63 -8.68 -10.13
C ASP A 32 -5.10 -7.96 -8.86
N VAL A 33 -5.54 -6.71 -8.98
CA VAL A 33 -5.88 -5.82 -7.87
C VAL A 33 -7.39 -5.69 -7.67
N GLY A 34 -8.16 -5.78 -8.76
CA GLY A 34 -9.55 -5.31 -8.83
C GLY A 34 -10.56 -5.98 -7.89
N LYS A 35 -10.23 -7.12 -7.28
CA LYS A 35 -11.11 -7.81 -6.32
C LYS A 35 -10.85 -7.43 -4.86
N ASP A 36 -9.60 -7.17 -4.51
CA ASP A 36 -9.17 -6.88 -3.14
C ASP A 36 -7.83 -6.13 -3.18
N PRO A 37 -7.85 -4.79 -3.31
CA PRO A 37 -6.63 -3.99 -3.45
C PRO A 37 -5.75 -4.06 -2.20
N VAL A 38 -6.35 -4.24 -1.02
CA VAL A 38 -5.62 -4.34 0.26
C VAL A 38 -4.87 -5.67 0.31
N ARG A 39 -5.54 -6.78 -0.02
CA ARG A 39 -4.87 -8.08 -0.10
C ARG A 39 -3.74 -8.09 -1.11
N PHE A 40 -3.99 -7.56 -2.31
CA PHE A 40 -2.94 -7.48 -3.33
C PHE A 40 -1.72 -6.70 -2.83
N ALA A 41 -1.94 -5.55 -2.18
CA ALA A 41 -0.86 -4.75 -1.61
C ALA A 41 -0.08 -5.49 -0.52
N LEU A 42 -0.76 -6.25 0.35
CA LEU A 42 -0.12 -7.05 1.39
C LEU A 42 0.67 -8.24 0.81
N GLU A 43 0.13 -8.92 -0.19
CA GLU A 43 0.77 -10.08 -0.83
C GLU A 43 2.00 -9.70 -1.68
N ASN A 44 2.03 -8.46 -2.20
CA ASN A 44 3.10 -7.96 -3.06
C ASN A 44 3.96 -6.88 -2.40
N ALA A 45 3.77 -6.63 -1.10
CA ALA A 45 4.61 -5.70 -0.36
C ALA A 45 6.05 -6.21 -0.38
N MET A 46 7.00 -5.31 -0.69
CA MET A 46 8.41 -5.61 -0.51
C MET A 46 8.70 -5.81 0.98
N LEU A 47 9.61 -6.72 1.30
CA LEU A 47 10.12 -6.85 2.66
C LEU A 47 10.88 -5.57 3.03
N ASP A 48 10.65 -5.10 4.24
CA ASP A 48 11.38 -3.98 4.84
C ASP A 48 12.72 -4.47 5.40
N ASP A 49 13.60 -4.88 4.48
CA ASP A 49 14.95 -5.39 4.75
C ASP A 49 16.02 -4.31 4.46
N GLU A 50 15.63 -3.03 4.41
CA GLU A 50 16.55 -1.93 4.18
C GLU A 50 17.50 -1.75 5.38
N PRO A 51 18.80 -1.48 5.17
CA PRO A 51 19.71 -1.24 6.27
C PRO A 51 19.33 0.04 6.99
N GLU A 52 19.23 -0.02 8.31
CA GLU A 52 18.95 1.13 9.16
C GLU A 52 19.98 2.24 8.95
N THR A 53 19.50 3.46 8.74
CA THR A 53 20.34 4.66 8.69
C THR A 53 20.83 5.05 10.09
N ASP A 54 21.93 5.81 10.16
CA ASP A 54 22.46 6.26 11.46
C ASP A 54 21.44 7.12 12.24
N GLU A 55 20.66 7.94 11.53
CA GLU A 55 19.61 8.77 12.15
C GLU A 55 18.47 7.92 12.75
N GLU A 56 18.08 6.84 12.07
CA GLU A 56 17.09 5.88 12.56
C GLU A 56 17.58 5.17 13.81
N ARG A 57 18.83 4.72 13.81
CA ARG A 57 19.47 4.07 14.95
C ARG A 57 19.48 4.98 16.17
N GLU A 58 19.92 6.22 16.00
CA GLU A 58 19.94 7.20 17.08
C GLU A 58 18.52 7.50 17.60
N ARG A 59 17.50 7.50 16.73
CA ARG A 59 16.09 7.67 17.16
C ARG A 59 15.61 6.47 17.97
N ALA A 60 15.95 5.25 17.57
CA ALA A 60 15.60 4.03 18.29
C ALA A 60 16.27 4.00 19.68
N GLU A 61 17.57 4.30 19.75
CA GLU A 61 18.32 4.38 21.02
C GLU A 61 17.69 5.39 21.99
N ARG A 62 17.34 6.59 21.50
CA ARG A 62 16.64 7.59 22.32
C ARG A 62 15.27 7.12 22.82
N ALA A 63 14.51 6.44 21.96
CA ALA A 63 13.20 5.91 22.34
C ALA A 63 13.33 4.84 23.44
N ASP A 64 14.35 3.98 23.36
CA ASP A 64 14.65 2.99 24.39
C ASP A 64 15.05 3.65 25.71
N GLU A 65 15.88 4.70 25.68
CA GLU A 65 16.23 5.48 26.87
C GLU A 65 15.01 6.14 27.52
N ASP A 66 14.11 6.71 26.72
CA ASP A 66 12.85 7.30 27.20
C ASP A 66 11.95 6.25 27.84
N PHE A 67 11.81 5.08 27.21
CA PHE A 67 11.05 3.96 27.74
C PHE A 67 11.59 3.49 29.10
N MET A 68 12.91 3.27 29.19
CA MET A 68 13.57 2.81 30.41
C MET A 68 13.53 3.86 31.54
N ALA A 69 13.54 5.15 31.19
CA ALA A 69 13.41 6.23 32.15
C ALA A 69 11.95 6.56 32.54
N GLY A 70 10.96 5.85 31.97
CA GLY A 70 9.55 6.12 32.21
C GLY A 70 9.06 7.44 31.60
N ARG A 71 9.77 8.00 30.62
CA ARG A 71 9.37 9.19 29.86
C ARG A 71 8.41 8.83 28.72
N THR A 72 7.41 8.02 29.03
CA THR A 72 6.37 7.57 28.09
C THR A 72 5.00 7.96 28.61
N THR A 73 4.02 7.99 27.71
CA THR A 73 2.62 8.16 28.07
C THR A 73 1.84 6.92 27.67
N SER A 74 0.83 6.56 28.44
CA SER A 74 -0.06 5.47 28.05
C SER A 74 -0.93 5.88 26.87
N MET A 75 -1.37 4.89 26.08
CA MET A 75 -2.29 5.14 24.97
C MET A 75 -3.61 5.80 25.43
N ASP A 76 -4.09 5.44 26.63
CA ASP A 76 -5.31 6.02 27.19
C ASP A 76 -5.12 7.49 27.62
N GLU A 77 -3.96 7.85 28.15
CA GLU A 77 -3.61 9.25 28.45
C GLU A 77 -3.52 10.07 27.16
N LEU A 78 -2.81 9.55 26.15
CA LEU A 78 -2.65 10.22 24.87
C LEU A 78 -4.00 10.46 24.18
N LYS A 79 -4.90 9.47 24.18
CA LYS A 79 -6.26 9.64 23.61
C LYS A 79 -7.06 10.72 24.32
N ARG A 80 -7.00 10.76 25.67
CA ARG A 80 -7.68 11.81 26.44
C ARG A 80 -7.15 13.20 26.10
N GLU A 81 -5.83 13.36 25.94
CA GLU A 81 -5.22 14.63 25.55
C GLU A 81 -5.64 15.05 24.14
N LEU A 82 -5.73 14.10 23.21
CA LEU A 82 -6.12 14.34 21.81
C LEU A 82 -7.64 14.42 21.60
N GLY A 83 -8.46 14.12 22.61
CA GLY A 83 -9.92 14.11 22.51
C GLY A 83 -10.50 12.97 21.67
N LEU A 84 -9.81 11.82 21.63
CA LEU A 84 -10.19 10.60 20.89
C LEU A 84 -10.88 9.54 21.77
#